data_AF-A4AS16-F1
#
_entry.id   AF-A4AS16-F1
#
_cell.length_a   1.000
_cell.length_b   1.000
_cell.length_c   1.000
_cell.angle_alpha   90.00
_cell.angle_beta   90.00
_cell.angle_gamma   90.00
#
_symmetry.space_group_name_H-M   'P 1'
#
loop_
_entity.id
_entity.type
_entity.pdbx_description
1 polymer ?
#
loop_
_entity_poly.entity_id
_entity_poly.type
_entity_poly.pdbx_seq_one_letter_code
_entity_poly.pdbx_strand_id
1 'polypeptide(L)'
;MKTSNQPFIGTIGHYVFILGFLFLATSCNDGPKKDKTSKTETEEIATVNDIYWNVKAIHPDGKSLAIKAFDNEGKSFDIKAIQNSDQDSFLDVKAIVDGKQLPVKMLESENQFVPVAAINNEGTKYYVKAITAEGEKLDVKGVARFGNIVIVKAITKKGDSYGVKAVSPTGQLNDIKGIKIARGEREMVLKGIGIHAHVKAMHPAANEDDFRISTKKKKKTEYKSDFERIIWNIKAVTADGQNLDVKAFDAEGNTFDVKATQDSKQHSFMNIKAIVEGAELPVKIMESSDEYAPVNAIGRNGVIYEIKAITNDDVKLDVKGISRSGNIINVKAINVHGEFYGVKAFAPDGKLNQVKGIKIFDRKVEMNVQGHPVYAHLKAISQ
;
A
#
# COMPACT_ATOMS: atom_id res chain seq x y z
N MET A 1 -28.57 -105.87 -5.23
CA MET A 1 -29.42 -105.01 -4.39
C MET A 1 -29.45 -103.64 -5.05
N LYS A 2 -30.62 -103.25 -5.60
CA LYS A 2 -31.09 -101.88 -5.95
C LYS A 2 -30.29 -101.09 -7.02
N THR A 3 -30.79 -100.93 -8.26
CA THR A 3 -31.80 -99.93 -8.78
C THR A 3 -31.33 -98.47 -8.62
N SER A 4 -31.53 -97.49 -9.50
CA SER A 4 -32.06 -97.32 -10.86
C SER A 4 -32.01 -95.80 -11.16
N ASN A 5 -32.06 -95.42 -12.44
CA ASN A 5 -32.64 -94.19 -13.03
C ASN A 5 -31.88 -92.84 -13.05
N GLN A 6 -31.77 -92.31 -14.28
CA GLN A 6 -31.66 -90.88 -14.65
C GLN A 6 -32.91 -90.08 -14.22
N PRO A 7 -32.87 -88.73 -14.11
CA PRO A 7 -33.09 -87.78 -15.24
C PRO A 7 -32.10 -86.57 -15.18
N PHE A 8 -31.70 -85.85 -16.25
CA PHE A 8 -32.35 -84.93 -17.20
C PHE A 8 -33.15 -83.73 -16.61
N ILE A 9 -32.84 -82.53 -17.13
CA ILE A 9 -33.54 -81.22 -17.05
C ILE A 9 -33.38 -80.52 -15.69
N GLY A 10 -32.94 -79.28 -15.53
CA GLY A 10 -32.81 -78.09 -16.36
C GLY A 10 -32.89 -76.90 -15.39
N THR A 11 -32.34 -75.73 -15.77
CA THR A 11 -32.49 -74.45 -15.03
C THR A 11 -31.80 -74.34 -13.64
N ILE A 12 -30.47 -74.40 -13.58
CA ILE A 12 -29.69 -73.74 -12.52
C ILE A 12 -28.52 -72.98 -13.16
N GLY A 13 -28.87 -72.04 -14.04
CA GLY A 13 -27.90 -71.19 -14.74
C GLY A 13 -28.19 -69.71 -14.63
N HIS A 14 -29.25 -69.28 -13.95
CA HIS A 14 -29.69 -67.86 -13.94
C HIS A 14 -30.04 -67.28 -12.56
N TYR A 15 -29.91 -68.03 -11.45
CA TYR A 15 -30.14 -67.49 -10.10
C TYR A 15 -28.88 -67.36 -9.23
N VAL A 16 -27.70 -67.72 -9.74
CA VAL A 16 -26.41 -67.44 -9.08
C VAL A 16 -25.83 -66.09 -9.51
N PHE A 17 -26.36 -65.47 -10.57
CA PHE A 17 -25.91 -64.16 -11.05
C PHE A 17 -26.72 -62.96 -10.52
N ILE A 18 -27.78 -63.17 -9.73
CA ILE A 18 -28.62 -62.10 -9.16
C ILE A 18 -28.56 -62.06 -7.62
N LEU A 19 -27.91 -63.04 -6.97
CA LEU A 19 -27.67 -63.02 -5.52
C LEU A 19 -26.24 -62.58 -5.12
N GLY A 20 -25.53 -61.92 -6.05
CA GLY A 20 -24.22 -61.29 -5.83
C GLY A 20 -24.27 -59.75 -5.85
N PHE A 21 -25.45 -59.15 -5.66
CA PHE A 21 -25.64 -57.69 -5.78
C PHE A 21 -26.45 -57.06 -4.64
N LEU A 22 -26.50 -57.69 -3.46
CA LEU A 22 -27.32 -57.22 -2.34
C LEU A 22 -26.68 -57.44 -0.95
N PHE A 23 -25.35 -57.26 -0.85
CA PHE A 23 -24.65 -57.20 0.44
C PHE A 23 -23.47 -56.22 0.45
N LEU A 24 -23.70 -54.97 0.03
CA LEU A 24 -22.78 -53.86 0.33
C LEU A 24 -23.56 -52.61 0.73
N ALA A 25 -24.25 -52.70 1.86
CA ALA A 25 -24.61 -51.55 2.66
C ALA A 25 -24.41 -51.91 4.13
N THR A 26 -23.76 -51.01 4.87
CA THR A 26 -23.45 -51.06 6.31
C THR A 26 -22.13 -51.74 6.71
N SER A 27 -21.03 -50.99 6.56
CA SER A 27 -19.94 -50.99 7.55
C SER A 27 -19.23 -49.63 7.50
N CYS A 28 -19.03 -49.05 8.66
CA CYS A 28 -18.46 -47.72 8.86
C CYS A 28 -16.92 -47.73 8.83
N ASN A 29 -16.41 -46.60 8.36
CA ASN A 29 -15.26 -45.85 8.84
C ASN A 29 -13.82 -46.20 8.43
N ASP A 30 -13.11 -45.09 8.23
CA ASP A 30 -11.65 -44.88 8.22
C ASP A 30 -10.90 -45.03 6.90
N GLY A 31 -11.39 -44.32 5.87
CA GLY A 31 -10.48 -43.68 4.91
C GLY A 31 -10.02 -42.32 5.46
N PRO A 32 -8.77 -41.88 5.23
CA PRO A 32 -8.37 -40.53 5.64
C PRO A 32 -9.22 -39.56 4.83
N LYS A 33 -10.24 -39.01 5.48
CA LYS A 33 -10.87 -37.78 5.04
C LYS A 33 -9.71 -36.80 4.85
N LYS A 34 -9.56 -36.28 3.64
CA LYS A 34 -8.92 -34.98 3.47
C LYS A 34 -9.56 -34.09 4.51
N ASP A 35 -8.84 -33.80 5.57
CA ASP A 35 -9.20 -32.71 6.44
C ASP A 35 -9.40 -31.54 5.49
N LYS A 36 -10.64 -31.03 5.47
CA LYS A 36 -10.87 -29.68 5.03
C LYS A 36 -9.98 -28.89 5.94
N THR A 37 -8.78 -28.54 5.46
CA THR A 37 -7.95 -27.50 6.02
C THR A 37 -8.94 -26.41 6.39
N SER A 38 -9.03 -26.12 7.70
CA SER A 38 -9.95 -25.12 8.20
C SER A 38 -9.83 -23.94 7.27
N LYS A 39 -10.95 -23.48 6.70
CA LYS A 39 -10.97 -22.17 6.04
C LYS A 39 -10.24 -21.26 7.00
N THR A 40 -9.05 -20.79 6.63
CA THR A 40 -8.44 -19.68 7.32
C THR A 40 -9.48 -18.61 7.17
N GLU A 41 -10.17 -18.33 8.28
CA GLU A 41 -11.19 -17.30 8.32
C GLU A 41 -10.55 -16.09 7.66
N THR A 42 -11.14 -15.64 6.55
CA THR A 42 -10.78 -14.35 5.97
C THR A 42 -10.91 -13.39 7.13
N GLU A 43 -9.77 -12.97 7.72
CA GLU A 43 -9.75 -12.18 8.94
C GLU A 43 -10.73 -11.04 8.71
N GLU A 44 -11.85 -11.06 9.44
CA GLU A 44 -12.75 -9.92 9.49
C GLU A 44 -11.85 -8.74 9.81
N ILE A 45 -11.91 -7.71 8.96
CA ILE A 45 -11.16 -6.46 9.18
C ILE A 45 -11.56 -5.99 10.57
N ALA A 46 -10.71 -6.24 11.57
CA ALA A 46 -11.01 -5.87 12.93
C ALA A 46 -11.30 -4.38 12.92
N THR A 47 -12.56 -4.01 13.18
CA THR A 47 -12.96 -2.61 13.21
C THR A 47 -12.30 -1.98 14.42
N VAL A 48 -11.10 -1.44 14.22
CA VAL A 48 -10.38 -0.67 15.24
C VAL A 48 -11.03 0.69 15.31
N ASN A 49 -11.36 1.14 16.53
CA ASN A 49 -11.83 2.51 16.72
C ASN A 49 -10.77 3.50 16.25
N ASP A 50 -11.19 4.56 15.56
CA ASP A 50 -10.28 5.61 15.09
C ASP A 50 -9.48 6.20 16.25
N ILE A 51 -8.14 6.08 16.15
CA ILE A 51 -7.20 6.77 17.01
C ILE A 51 -6.78 8.06 16.29
N TYR A 52 -7.08 9.19 16.92
CA TYR A 52 -6.78 10.51 16.38
C TYR A 52 -5.43 11.02 16.88
N TRP A 53 -4.49 11.19 15.96
CA TRP A 53 -3.18 11.77 16.22
C TRP A 53 -3.25 13.28 16.00
N ASN A 54 -2.72 14.05 16.95
CA ASN A 54 -2.68 15.50 16.88
C ASN A 54 -1.64 15.95 15.86
N VAL A 55 -2.02 16.79 14.89
CA VAL A 55 -1.05 17.39 13.98
C VAL A 55 -0.50 18.68 14.57
N LYS A 56 0.81 18.79 14.65
CA LYS A 56 1.54 19.90 15.26
C LYS A 56 2.75 20.29 14.42
N ALA A 57 3.14 21.57 14.48
CA ALA A 57 4.49 21.96 14.05
C ALA A 57 5.43 21.92 15.26
N ILE A 58 6.63 21.38 15.10
CA ILE A 58 7.62 21.20 16.17
C ILE A 58 8.75 22.20 15.96
N HIS A 59 8.91 23.10 16.93
CA HIS A 59 9.99 24.07 16.98
C HIS A 59 11.30 23.38 17.38
N PRO A 60 12.49 23.87 16.95
CA PRO A 60 13.78 23.27 17.31
C PRO A 60 14.05 23.15 18.82
N ASP A 61 13.41 23.99 19.65
CA ASP A 61 13.49 23.92 21.12
C ASP A 61 12.54 22.89 21.75
N GLY A 62 11.83 22.10 20.92
CA GLY A 62 10.88 21.08 21.35
C GLY A 62 9.46 21.58 21.58
N LYS A 63 9.21 22.89 21.54
CA LYS A 63 7.83 23.43 21.68
C LYS A 63 6.99 23.06 20.47
N SER A 64 5.71 22.77 20.71
CA SER A 64 4.78 22.41 19.64
C SER A 64 3.76 23.52 19.38
N LEU A 65 3.55 23.88 18.12
CA LEU A 65 2.51 24.79 17.65
C LEU A 65 1.30 24.00 17.16
N ALA A 66 0.10 24.46 17.50
CA ALA A 66 -1.13 23.85 17.01
C ALA A 66 -1.27 24.05 15.50
N ILE A 67 -1.71 23.02 14.78
CA ILE A 67 -2.03 23.10 13.35
C ILE A 67 -3.54 23.02 13.19
N LYS A 68 -4.13 24.01 12.51
CA LYS A 68 -5.57 24.07 12.25
C LYS A 68 -5.84 24.45 10.80
N ALA A 69 -6.99 24.02 10.29
CA ALA A 69 -7.57 24.55 9.06
C ALA A 69 -8.44 25.76 9.37
N PHE A 70 -8.49 26.73 8.46
CA PHE A 70 -9.26 27.96 8.61
C PHE A 70 -10.14 28.20 7.39
N ASP A 71 -11.40 28.54 7.61
CA ASP A 71 -12.25 29.09 6.55
C ASP A 71 -11.95 30.58 6.30
N ASN A 72 -12.73 31.18 5.40
CA ASN A 72 -12.58 32.58 5.00
C ASN A 72 -13.01 33.56 6.11
N GLU A 73 -13.88 33.14 7.04
CA GLU A 73 -14.32 33.93 8.19
C GLU A 73 -13.32 33.87 9.35
N GLY A 74 -12.35 32.95 9.27
CA GLY A 74 -11.30 32.77 10.27
C GLY A 74 -11.66 31.78 11.37
N LYS A 75 -12.81 31.08 11.28
CA LYS A 75 -13.14 29.96 12.17
C LYS A 75 -12.15 28.83 11.91
N SER A 76 -11.69 28.22 13.01
CA SER A 76 -10.62 27.22 12.99
C SER A 76 -11.17 25.82 13.22
N PHE A 77 -10.55 24.84 12.55
CA PHE A 77 -10.94 23.44 12.58
C PHE A 77 -9.72 22.56 12.85
N ASP A 78 -9.95 21.47 13.58
CA ASP A 78 -8.89 20.55 13.96
C ASP A 78 -8.37 19.76 12.75
N ILE A 79 -7.06 19.55 12.72
CA ILE A 79 -6.39 18.65 11.77
C ILE A 79 -5.89 17.43 12.55
N LYS A 80 -6.27 16.23 12.09
CA LYS A 80 -5.87 14.96 12.71
C LYS A 80 -5.30 14.02 11.65
N ALA A 81 -4.30 13.24 12.05
CA ALA A 81 -4.01 12.00 11.34
C ALA A 81 -4.83 10.87 11.98
N ILE A 82 -5.42 10.01 11.17
CA ILE A 82 -6.40 9.02 11.61
C ILE A 82 -5.80 7.64 11.41
N GLN A 83 -5.62 6.94 12.53
CA GLN A 83 -5.27 5.54 12.57
C GLN A 83 -6.55 4.74 12.79
N ASN A 84 -6.99 4.05 11.74
CA ASN A 84 -8.21 3.24 11.72
C ASN A 84 -7.90 1.73 11.70
N SER A 85 -6.73 1.37 12.19
CA SER A 85 -6.19 0.02 12.16
C SER A 85 -5.04 -0.16 13.17
N ASP A 86 -4.50 -1.36 13.26
CA ASP A 86 -3.34 -1.70 14.09
C ASP A 86 -2.00 -1.13 13.58
N GLN A 87 -1.91 -0.76 12.29
CA GLN A 87 -0.73 -0.08 11.75
C GLN A 87 -0.81 1.45 11.80
N ASP A 88 0.36 2.08 11.96
CA ASP A 88 0.55 3.53 12.03
C ASP A 88 1.47 4.10 10.94
N SER A 89 2.05 3.27 10.08
CA SER A 89 3.06 3.68 9.09
C SER A 89 2.52 4.52 7.91
N PHE A 90 1.21 4.54 7.65
CA PHE A 90 0.61 5.38 6.60
C PHE A 90 -0.84 5.81 6.91
N LEU A 91 -0.98 7.00 7.48
CA LEU A 91 -2.24 7.52 8.00
C LEU A 91 -2.85 8.61 7.11
N ASP A 92 -4.18 8.65 7.13
CA ASP A 92 -4.97 9.70 6.49
C ASP A 92 -4.91 10.99 7.32
N VAL A 93 -4.67 12.13 6.66
CA VAL A 93 -4.72 13.45 7.32
C VAL A 93 -5.99 14.17 6.89
N LYS A 94 -6.83 14.52 7.87
CA LYS A 94 -8.15 15.14 7.66
C LYS A 94 -8.31 16.39 8.50
N ALA A 95 -9.12 17.33 8.00
CA ALA A 95 -9.72 18.38 8.83
C ALA A 95 -11.09 17.93 9.34
N ILE A 96 -11.40 18.20 10.59
CA ILE A 96 -12.72 17.90 11.19
C ILE A 96 -13.55 19.19 11.18
N VAL A 97 -14.45 19.29 10.19
CA VAL A 97 -15.29 20.47 9.94
C VAL A 97 -16.74 20.08 10.17
N ASP A 98 -17.34 20.62 11.24
CA ASP A 98 -18.74 20.36 11.62
C ASP A 98 -19.08 18.85 11.63
N GLY A 99 -18.20 18.06 12.25
CA GLY A 99 -18.32 16.59 12.36
C GLY A 99 -17.90 15.80 11.11
N LYS A 100 -17.61 16.46 9.98
CA LYS A 100 -17.18 15.82 8.74
C LYS A 100 -15.66 15.79 8.61
N GLN A 101 -15.14 14.69 8.10
CA GLN A 101 -13.72 14.54 7.80
C GLN A 101 -13.42 14.99 6.36
N LEU A 102 -12.77 16.15 6.21
CA LEU A 102 -12.38 16.69 4.91
C LEU A 102 -10.94 16.27 4.55
N PRO A 103 -10.67 15.85 3.31
CA PRO A 103 -9.32 15.52 2.89
C PRO A 103 -8.42 16.75 2.89
N VAL A 104 -7.21 16.61 3.45
CA VAL A 104 -6.15 17.63 3.34
C VAL A 104 -5.28 17.32 2.12
N LYS A 105 -5.05 18.32 1.28
CA LYS A 105 -4.30 18.20 0.02
C LYS A 105 -3.31 19.35 -0.14
N MET A 106 -2.27 19.12 -0.93
CA MET A 106 -1.44 20.17 -1.48
C MET A 106 -2.05 20.67 -2.78
N LEU A 107 -2.21 21.98 -2.92
CA LEU A 107 -2.84 22.59 -4.09
C LEU A 107 -1.80 22.84 -5.19
N GLU A 108 -2.18 22.64 -6.45
CA GLU A 108 -1.35 23.04 -7.58
C GLU A 108 -1.03 24.55 -7.50
N SER A 109 0.23 24.89 -7.78
CA SER A 109 0.78 26.22 -7.59
C SER A 109 1.99 26.42 -8.49
N GLU A 110 2.10 27.62 -9.08
CA GLU A 110 3.27 28.09 -9.82
C GLU A 110 4.38 28.63 -8.91
N ASN A 111 4.10 28.78 -7.61
CA ASN A 111 5.09 29.20 -6.63
C ASN A 111 5.90 28.00 -6.15
N GLN A 112 7.17 28.23 -5.81
CA GLN A 112 8.04 27.19 -5.24
C GLN A 112 7.41 26.48 -4.04
N PHE A 113 6.75 27.24 -3.15
CA PHE A 113 6.03 26.67 -2.02
C PHE A 113 4.58 26.39 -2.37
N VAL A 114 4.14 25.20 -1.99
CA VAL A 114 2.86 24.62 -2.39
C VAL A 114 1.86 24.77 -1.23
N PRO A 115 0.73 25.46 -1.41
CA PRO A 115 -0.27 25.63 -0.35
C PRO A 115 -0.86 24.31 0.12
N VAL A 116 -1.15 24.20 1.41
CA VAL A 116 -1.87 23.06 2.00
C VAL A 116 -3.26 23.51 2.46
N ALA A 117 -4.30 22.78 2.06
CA ALA A 117 -5.68 23.09 2.43
C ALA A 117 -6.51 21.81 2.58
N ALA A 118 -7.50 21.84 3.48
CA ALA A 118 -8.62 20.91 3.42
C ALA A 118 -9.63 21.36 2.37
N ILE A 119 -10.34 20.42 1.77
CA ILE A 119 -11.28 20.70 0.67
C ILE A 119 -12.61 19.99 0.97
N ASN A 120 -13.71 20.72 0.95
CA ASN A 120 -15.05 20.13 1.10
C ASN A 120 -15.61 19.62 -0.24
N ASN A 121 -16.86 19.14 -0.24
CA ASN A 121 -17.47 18.54 -1.42
C ASN A 121 -17.86 19.56 -2.49
N GLU A 122 -17.96 20.82 -2.11
CA GLU A 122 -18.28 21.98 -2.94
C GLU A 122 -17.02 22.64 -3.54
N GLY A 123 -15.83 22.24 -3.10
CA GLY A 123 -14.56 22.83 -3.54
C GLY A 123 -14.13 24.06 -2.73
N THR A 124 -14.78 24.35 -1.61
CA THR A 124 -14.28 25.35 -0.63
C THR A 124 -13.00 24.86 0.01
N LYS A 125 -12.02 25.76 0.12
CA LYS A 125 -10.69 25.50 0.67
C LYS A 125 -10.61 26.03 2.09
N TYR A 126 -10.06 25.23 2.98
CA TYR A 126 -9.75 25.62 4.35
C TYR A 126 -8.24 25.56 4.53
N TYR A 127 -7.57 26.71 4.51
CA TYR A 127 -6.10 26.74 4.51
C TYR A 127 -5.54 26.29 5.84
N VAL A 128 -4.53 25.43 5.78
CA VAL A 128 -3.85 24.91 6.96
C VAL A 128 -2.79 25.90 7.43
N LYS A 129 -2.80 26.24 8.72
CA LYS A 129 -1.86 27.15 9.36
C LYS A 129 -1.38 26.59 10.70
N ALA A 130 -0.17 26.98 11.10
CA ALA A 130 0.30 26.79 12.46
C ALA A 130 0.00 28.03 13.30
N ILE A 131 -0.26 27.88 14.59
CA ILE A 131 -0.63 28.97 15.49
C ILE A 131 0.46 29.12 16.56
N THR A 132 1.06 30.30 16.67
CA THR A 132 2.03 30.61 17.73
C THR A 132 1.34 30.86 19.07
N ALA A 133 2.11 30.94 20.16
CA ALA A 133 1.57 31.24 21.49
C ALA A 133 0.89 32.64 21.52
N GLU A 134 1.36 33.56 20.69
CA GLU A 134 0.84 34.92 20.53
C GLU A 134 -0.35 34.99 19.56
N GLY A 135 -0.76 33.86 18.97
CA GLY A 135 -1.87 33.78 18.02
C GLY A 135 -1.50 34.10 16.58
N GLU A 136 -0.21 34.28 16.24
CA GLU A 136 0.20 34.47 14.85
C GLU A 136 -0.06 33.19 14.04
N LYS A 137 -0.61 33.35 12.82
CA LYS A 137 -0.86 32.25 11.89
C LYS A 137 0.28 32.11 10.89
N LEU A 138 1.09 31.07 11.05
CA LEU A 138 2.18 30.72 10.14
C LEU A 138 1.66 29.88 8.96
N ASP A 139 2.26 30.08 7.79
CA ASP A 139 1.93 29.32 6.59
C ASP A 139 2.40 27.87 6.72
N VAL A 140 1.53 26.89 6.43
CA VAL A 140 1.92 25.48 6.27
C VAL A 140 1.94 25.13 4.80
N LYS A 141 3.10 24.74 4.28
CA LYS A 141 3.33 24.56 2.84
C LYS A 141 4.20 23.34 2.55
N GLY A 142 4.02 22.78 1.36
CA GLY A 142 5.01 21.91 0.74
C GLY A 142 6.20 22.74 0.29
N VAL A 143 7.41 22.40 0.75
CA VAL A 143 8.60 23.26 0.58
C VAL A 143 9.66 22.71 -0.37
N ALA A 144 9.72 21.39 -0.50
CA ALA A 144 10.67 20.71 -1.37
C ALA A 144 10.11 19.34 -1.76
N ARG A 145 10.29 18.95 -3.03
CA ARG A 145 9.95 17.62 -3.53
C ARG A 145 11.22 16.76 -3.58
N PHE A 146 11.11 15.52 -3.15
CA PHE A 146 12.13 14.47 -3.22
C PHE A 146 11.44 13.19 -3.73
N GLY A 147 11.58 12.94 -5.03
CA GLY A 147 10.90 11.86 -5.73
C GLY A 147 9.37 11.96 -5.60
N ASN A 148 8.79 11.00 -4.88
CA ASN A 148 7.35 10.90 -4.64
C ASN A 148 6.88 11.65 -3.38
N ILE A 149 7.81 12.23 -2.61
CA ILE A 149 7.51 12.88 -1.34
C ILE A 149 7.68 14.39 -1.50
N VAL A 150 6.80 15.16 -0.87
CA VAL A 150 6.91 16.60 -0.72
C VAL A 150 6.97 16.91 0.78
N ILE A 151 8.06 17.52 1.23
CA ILE A 151 8.26 17.89 2.62
C ILE A 151 7.29 19.00 3.00
N VAL A 152 6.58 18.85 4.13
CA VAL A 152 5.71 19.88 4.69
C VAL A 152 6.40 20.56 5.84
N LYS A 153 6.42 21.89 5.82
CA LYS A 153 6.91 22.70 6.95
C LYS A 153 5.91 23.82 7.25
N ALA A 154 5.85 24.24 8.52
CA ALA A 154 5.30 25.53 8.88
C ALA A 154 6.40 26.60 8.70
N ILE A 155 6.09 27.76 8.14
CA ILE A 155 7.09 28.75 7.70
C ILE A 155 6.77 30.12 8.30
N THR A 156 7.78 30.75 8.89
CA THR A 156 7.69 32.12 9.42
C THR A 156 7.82 33.16 8.30
N LYS A 157 7.46 34.41 8.58
CA LYS A 157 7.68 35.53 7.64
C LYS A 157 9.16 35.74 7.31
N LYS A 158 10.07 35.38 8.22
CA LYS A 158 11.52 35.48 8.06
C LYS A 158 12.11 34.32 7.24
N GLY A 159 11.32 33.26 7.00
CA GLY A 159 11.74 32.09 6.22
C GLY A 159 12.24 30.92 7.07
N ASP A 160 12.24 31.05 8.40
CA ASP A 160 12.47 29.91 9.30
C ASP A 160 11.35 28.88 9.11
N SER A 161 11.67 27.61 9.29
CA SER A 161 10.70 26.55 9.04
C SER A 161 10.75 25.44 10.07
N TYR A 162 9.58 24.88 10.38
CA TYR A 162 9.38 23.90 11.44
C TYR A 162 8.77 22.61 10.87
N GLY A 163 9.26 21.46 11.34
CA GLY A 163 8.72 20.15 10.97
C GLY A 163 7.26 20.02 11.37
N VAL A 164 6.41 19.51 10.48
CA VAL A 164 5.01 19.21 10.81
C VAL A 164 4.87 17.71 11.06
N LYS A 165 4.40 17.34 12.24
CA LYS A 165 4.29 15.95 12.69
C LYS A 165 2.88 15.63 13.18
N ALA A 166 2.43 14.40 12.95
CA ALA A 166 1.34 13.80 13.69
C ALA A 166 1.91 13.16 14.97
N VAL A 167 1.24 13.39 16.09
CA VAL A 167 1.63 12.90 17.42
C VAL A 167 0.52 12.00 17.95
N SER A 168 0.82 10.73 18.18
CA SER A 168 -0.14 9.77 18.73
C SER A 168 -0.49 10.10 20.19
N PRO A 169 -1.60 9.55 20.73
CA PRO A 169 -1.89 9.65 22.16
C PRO A 169 -0.78 9.08 23.06
N THR A 170 -0.01 8.10 22.56
CA THR A 170 1.12 7.47 23.25
C THR A 170 2.46 8.17 23.00
N GLY A 171 2.48 9.25 22.20
CA GLY A 171 3.68 10.04 21.92
C GLY A 171 4.51 9.59 20.71
N GLN A 172 4.05 8.60 19.94
CA GLN A 172 4.67 8.23 18.66
C GLN A 172 4.57 9.38 17.66
N LEU A 173 5.54 9.47 16.76
CA LEU A 173 5.66 10.58 15.80
C LEU A 173 5.67 10.07 14.37
N ASN A 174 4.81 10.68 13.56
CA ASN A 174 4.81 10.56 12.11
C ASN A 174 5.05 11.92 11.48
N ASP A 175 5.79 11.97 10.39
CA ASP A 175 5.94 13.19 9.61
C ASP A 175 4.73 13.39 8.71
N ILE A 176 4.26 14.65 8.63
CA ILE A 176 3.27 15.05 7.64
C ILE A 176 3.98 15.34 6.33
N LYS A 177 3.57 14.64 5.27
CA LYS A 177 4.19 14.73 3.94
C LYS A 177 3.13 14.83 2.85
N GLY A 178 3.49 15.45 1.74
CA GLY A 178 2.76 15.31 0.48
C GLY A 178 3.22 14.05 -0.24
N ILE A 179 2.27 13.23 -0.70
CA ILE A 179 2.52 11.99 -1.43
C ILE A 179 2.07 12.18 -2.87
N LYS A 180 2.98 11.89 -3.80
CA LYS A 180 2.75 11.86 -5.23
C LYS A 180 2.73 10.43 -5.76
N ILE A 181 1.69 10.11 -6.50
CA ILE A 181 1.58 8.88 -7.28
C ILE A 181 1.82 9.17 -8.76
N ALA A 182 1.29 10.29 -9.24
CA ALA A 182 1.53 10.77 -10.59
C ALA A 182 2.99 11.28 -10.75
N ARG A 183 3.56 11.05 -11.93
CA ARG A 183 4.90 11.56 -12.26
C ARG A 183 4.92 13.09 -12.41
N GLY A 184 3.89 13.64 -13.06
CA GLY A 184 3.76 15.07 -13.36
C GLY A 184 3.44 15.94 -12.14
N GLU A 185 3.38 17.25 -12.36
CA GLU A 185 3.14 18.23 -11.30
C GLU A 185 1.72 18.13 -10.74
N ARG A 186 0.71 18.03 -11.60
CA ARG A 186 -0.67 17.77 -11.18
C ARG A 186 -0.85 16.29 -10.86
N GLU A 187 -1.39 16.03 -9.67
CA GLU A 187 -1.79 14.71 -9.21
C GLU A 187 -3.17 14.34 -9.74
N MET A 188 -4.13 15.25 -9.56
CA MET A 188 -5.52 15.11 -9.99
C MET A 188 -6.22 16.46 -9.97
N VAL A 189 -7.47 16.48 -10.43
CA VAL A 189 -8.42 17.56 -10.15
C VAL A 189 -9.45 17.04 -9.15
N LEU A 190 -9.63 17.76 -8.03
CA LEU A 190 -10.64 17.46 -7.02
C LEU A 190 -11.58 18.64 -6.91
N LYS A 191 -12.85 18.47 -7.30
CA LYS A 191 -13.88 19.52 -7.24
C LYS A 191 -13.44 20.82 -7.93
N GLY A 192 -12.89 20.71 -9.14
CA GLY A 192 -12.36 21.84 -9.92
C GLY A 192 -11.02 22.39 -9.44
N ILE A 193 -10.45 21.85 -8.35
CA ILE A 193 -9.16 22.30 -7.81
C ILE A 193 -8.04 21.38 -8.28
N GLY A 194 -7.00 21.95 -8.88
CA GLY A 194 -5.76 21.25 -9.18
C GLY A 194 -5.04 20.82 -7.89
N ILE A 195 -4.76 19.53 -7.76
CA ILE A 195 -4.07 18.95 -6.61
C ILE A 195 -2.64 18.63 -7.01
N HIS A 196 -1.67 19.09 -6.22
CA HIS A 196 -0.26 18.75 -6.38
C HIS A 196 0.11 17.48 -5.64
N ALA A 197 -0.43 17.20 -4.46
CA ALA A 197 -0.10 15.97 -3.72
C ALA A 197 -1.17 15.65 -2.67
N HIS A 198 -1.19 14.41 -2.21
CA HIS A 198 -2.04 13.99 -1.10
C HIS A 198 -1.31 14.15 0.23
N VAL A 199 -1.93 14.79 1.23
CA VAL A 199 -1.28 14.91 2.54
C VAL A 199 -1.56 13.66 3.37
N LYS A 200 -0.49 13.03 3.87
CA LYS A 200 -0.51 11.80 4.67
C LYS A 200 0.48 11.94 5.83
N ALA A 201 0.26 11.18 6.91
CA ALA A 201 1.25 11.03 7.98
C ALA A 201 1.94 9.68 7.81
N MET A 202 3.28 9.66 7.89
CA MET A 202 4.04 8.43 7.74
C MET A 202 5.36 8.48 8.50
N HIS A 203 5.97 7.32 8.72
CA HIS A 203 7.25 7.24 9.39
C HIS A 203 8.31 8.11 8.67
N PRO A 204 9.15 8.82 9.44
CA PRO A 204 10.25 9.59 8.87
C PRO A 204 11.27 8.63 8.24
N ALA A 205 11.94 9.06 7.16
CA ALA A 205 13.21 8.44 6.81
C ALA A 205 14.37 9.12 7.56
N ALA A 206 15.52 8.47 7.54
CA ALA A 206 16.73 9.02 8.14
C ALA A 206 17.12 10.36 7.51
N ASN A 207 17.57 11.29 8.36
CA ASN A 207 18.23 12.56 8.00
C ASN A 207 17.37 13.55 7.20
N GLU A 208 16.04 13.44 7.27
CA GLU A 208 15.15 14.39 6.58
C GLU A 208 15.27 15.83 7.08
N ASP A 209 15.57 16.01 8.36
CA ASP A 209 15.74 17.34 8.95
C ASP A 209 17.02 18.04 8.48
N ASP A 210 17.98 17.30 7.91
CA ASP A 210 19.22 17.86 7.33
C ASP A 210 19.01 18.40 5.90
N PHE A 211 17.83 18.21 5.33
CA PHE A 211 17.56 18.65 3.96
C PHE A 211 17.57 20.19 3.88
N ARG A 212 18.54 20.72 3.12
CA ARG A 212 18.64 22.16 2.85
C ARG A 212 17.46 22.61 1.98
N ILE A 213 16.61 23.45 2.55
CA ILE A 213 15.47 24.06 1.84
C ILE A 213 15.84 25.51 1.49
N SER A 214 15.69 25.87 0.22
CA SER A 214 15.88 27.27 -0.22
C SER A 214 14.82 28.17 0.40
N THR A 215 15.25 29.20 1.14
CA THR A 215 14.38 30.19 1.80
C THR A 215 13.89 31.29 0.87
N LYS A 216 14.50 31.46 -0.30
CA LYS A 216 14.13 32.50 -1.27
C LYS A 216 12.89 32.10 -2.06
N LYS A 217 11.82 32.90 -1.99
CA LYS A 217 10.64 32.73 -2.85
C LYS A 217 11.03 32.89 -4.33
N LYS A 218 10.85 31.84 -5.12
CA LYS A 218 11.05 31.86 -6.57
C LYS A 218 9.83 31.29 -7.29
N LYS A 219 9.74 31.56 -8.59
CA LYS A 219 8.86 30.77 -9.46
C LYS A 219 9.26 29.31 -9.39
N LYS A 220 8.28 28.43 -9.40
CA LYS A 220 8.48 26.99 -9.41
C LYS A 220 9.16 26.61 -10.72
N THR A 221 10.31 25.96 -10.61
CA THR A 221 10.94 25.27 -11.72
C THR A 221 10.42 23.84 -11.78
N GLU A 222 10.49 23.22 -12.96
CA GLU A 222 10.24 21.80 -13.10
C GLU A 222 11.10 20.99 -12.12
N TYR A 223 10.52 19.96 -11.49
CA TYR A 223 11.27 19.11 -10.58
C TYR A 223 12.36 18.35 -11.34
N LYS A 224 13.61 18.54 -10.93
CA LYS A 224 14.77 17.78 -11.42
C LYS A 224 15.57 17.30 -10.20
N SER A 225 15.85 16.00 -10.16
CA SER A 225 16.72 15.39 -9.17
C SER A 225 18.09 15.19 -9.80
N ASP A 226 19.13 15.65 -9.13
CA ASP A 226 20.54 15.33 -9.42
C ASP A 226 21.03 14.10 -8.66
N PHE A 227 20.14 13.47 -7.87
CA PHE A 227 20.45 12.30 -7.08
C PHE A 227 20.75 11.09 -7.96
N GLU A 228 21.91 10.48 -7.74
CA GLU A 228 22.25 9.20 -8.36
C GLU A 228 21.31 8.10 -7.86
N ARG A 229 20.56 7.51 -8.79
CA ARG A 229 19.57 6.51 -8.47
C ARG A 229 20.19 5.29 -7.79
N ILE A 230 19.58 4.86 -6.69
CA ILE A 230 19.94 3.61 -6.02
C ILE A 230 18.85 2.56 -6.28
N ILE A 231 19.28 1.37 -6.69
CA ILE A 231 18.41 0.23 -6.97
C ILE A 231 18.37 -0.70 -5.77
N TRP A 232 17.17 -0.97 -5.28
CA TRP A 232 16.92 -1.88 -4.16
C TRP A 232 16.34 -3.20 -4.69
N ASN A 233 16.87 -4.32 -4.20
CA ASN A 233 16.40 -5.65 -4.56
C ASN A 233 15.10 -5.98 -3.84
N ILE A 234 14.12 -6.53 -4.55
CA ILE A 234 12.90 -7.06 -3.93
C ILE A 234 13.08 -8.56 -3.69
N LYS A 235 12.86 -9.00 -2.47
CA LYS A 235 12.98 -10.41 -2.07
C LYS A 235 11.80 -10.83 -1.22
N ALA A 236 11.39 -12.09 -1.34
CA ALA A 236 10.54 -12.73 -0.34
C ALA A 236 11.45 -13.42 0.70
N VAL A 237 11.12 -13.26 1.98
CA VAL A 237 11.90 -13.77 3.09
C VAL A 237 11.14 -14.91 3.75
N THR A 238 11.72 -16.11 3.70
CA THR A 238 11.17 -17.33 4.30
C THR A 238 11.24 -17.28 5.84
N ALA A 239 10.54 -18.20 6.50
CA ALA A 239 10.53 -18.27 7.97
C ALA A 239 11.91 -18.53 8.58
N ASP A 240 12.77 -19.27 7.88
CA ASP A 240 14.16 -19.55 8.24
C ASP A 240 15.15 -18.45 7.78
N GLY A 241 14.66 -17.37 7.15
CA GLY A 241 15.44 -16.19 6.81
C GLY A 241 16.12 -16.21 5.43
N GLN A 242 15.83 -17.19 4.59
CA GLN A 242 16.33 -17.23 3.21
C GLN A 242 15.64 -16.15 2.35
N ASN A 243 16.40 -15.59 1.41
CA ASN A 243 15.93 -14.54 0.50
C ASN A 243 15.67 -15.11 -0.90
N LEU A 244 14.40 -15.23 -1.25
CA LEU A 244 13.94 -15.66 -2.57
C LEU A 244 13.87 -14.47 -3.53
N ASP A 245 14.32 -14.67 -4.77
CA ASP A 245 14.21 -13.65 -5.81
C ASP A 245 12.76 -13.36 -6.15
N VAL A 246 12.42 -12.08 -6.32
CA VAL A 246 11.11 -11.67 -6.85
C VAL A 246 11.29 -11.11 -8.25
N LYS A 247 10.61 -11.71 -9.23
CA LYS A 247 10.72 -11.41 -10.65
C LYS A 247 9.35 -11.22 -11.29
N ALA A 248 9.33 -10.52 -12.41
CA ALA A 248 8.18 -10.41 -13.29
C ALA A 248 8.30 -11.44 -14.42
N PHE A 249 7.17 -12.01 -14.83
CA PHE A 249 7.10 -13.02 -15.90
C PHE A 249 6.08 -12.61 -16.95
N ASP A 250 6.42 -12.74 -18.23
CA ASP A 250 5.45 -12.67 -19.32
C ASP A 250 4.74 -14.02 -19.54
N ALA A 251 3.88 -14.08 -20.56
CA ALA A 251 3.10 -15.27 -20.87
C ALA A 251 3.97 -16.42 -21.42
N GLU A 252 5.09 -16.10 -22.05
CA GLU A 252 6.08 -17.03 -22.59
C GLU A 252 7.01 -17.58 -21.49
N GLY A 253 7.00 -16.96 -20.31
CA GLY A 253 7.80 -17.37 -19.15
C GLY A 253 9.17 -16.71 -19.07
N ASN A 254 9.46 -15.70 -19.91
CA ASN A 254 10.67 -14.89 -19.79
C ASN A 254 10.65 -14.12 -18.46
N THR A 255 11.83 -13.87 -17.91
CA THR A 255 11.98 -13.31 -16.57
C THR A 255 12.57 -11.91 -16.59
N PHE A 256 12.04 -11.03 -15.74
CA PHE A 256 12.43 -9.63 -15.67
C PHE A 256 12.62 -9.18 -14.22
N ASP A 257 13.53 -8.25 -14.03
CA ASP A 257 13.89 -7.74 -12.71
C ASP A 257 12.77 -6.89 -12.10
N VAL A 258 12.47 -7.12 -10.83
CA VAL A 258 11.58 -6.26 -10.03
C VAL A 258 12.39 -5.56 -8.95
N LYS A 259 12.41 -4.23 -9.00
CA LYS A 259 13.25 -3.40 -8.13
C LYS A 259 12.44 -2.28 -7.48
N ALA A 260 12.86 -1.86 -6.29
CA ALA A 260 12.49 -0.55 -5.76
C ALA A 260 13.49 0.51 -6.23
N THR A 261 13.00 1.69 -6.61
CA THR A 261 13.84 2.80 -7.09
C THR A 261 13.90 3.93 -6.08
N GLN A 262 15.11 4.21 -5.61
CA GLN A 262 15.41 5.39 -4.81
C GLN A 262 15.94 6.49 -5.74
N ASP A 263 15.08 7.45 -6.06
CA ASP A 263 15.40 8.56 -6.97
C ASP A 263 15.73 9.87 -6.22
N SER A 264 15.89 9.79 -4.90
CA SER A 264 16.21 10.94 -4.04
C SER A 264 16.80 10.50 -2.70
N LYS A 265 17.32 11.45 -1.92
CA LYS A 265 17.75 11.23 -0.53
C LYS A 265 16.61 10.69 0.36
N GLN A 266 15.38 11.03 0.02
CA GLN A 266 14.18 10.57 0.69
C GLN A 266 13.73 9.20 0.12
N HIS A 267 13.55 8.19 0.98
CA HIS A 267 13.28 6.80 0.62
C HIS A 267 12.21 6.08 1.47
N SER A 268 11.38 6.79 2.26
CA SER A 268 10.24 6.22 2.99
C SER A 268 9.04 5.88 2.11
N PHE A 269 9.02 6.32 0.84
CA PHE A 269 7.96 6.01 -0.13
C PHE A 269 8.49 5.80 -1.55
N MET A 270 9.04 4.63 -1.82
CA MET A 270 9.68 4.30 -3.10
C MET A 270 8.75 3.58 -4.06
N ASN A 271 8.97 3.80 -5.36
CA ASN A 271 8.29 3.06 -6.41
C ASN A 271 8.86 1.65 -6.52
N ILE A 272 8.00 0.68 -6.80
CA ILE A 272 8.43 -0.65 -7.26
C ILE A 272 8.10 -0.78 -8.74
N LYS A 273 9.07 -1.25 -9.51
CA LYS A 273 9.04 -1.32 -10.97
C LYS A 273 9.55 -2.68 -11.45
N ALA A 274 8.91 -3.21 -12.48
CA ALA A 274 9.50 -4.27 -13.30
C ALA A 274 10.30 -3.63 -14.44
N ILE A 275 11.49 -4.15 -14.74
CA ILE A 275 12.38 -3.66 -15.79
C ILE A 275 12.29 -4.63 -16.96
N VAL A 276 11.46 -4.30 -17.95
CA VAL A 276 11.18 -5.14 -19.12
C VAL A 276 11.76 -4.45 -20.34
N GLU A 277 12.78 -5.04 -20.97
CA GLU A 277 13.41 -4.52 -22.19
C GLU A 277 13.82 -3.04 -22.08
N GLY A 278 14.38 -2.65 -20.94
CA GLY A 278 14.77 -1.27 -20.63
C GLY A 278 13.62 -0.33 -20.24
N ALA A 279 12.37 -0.78 -20.29
CA ALA A 279 11.21 -0.04 -19.84
C ALA A 279 10.87 -0.33 -18.37
N GLU A 280 10.64 0.73 -17.58
CA GLU A 280 10.15 0.61 -16.21
C GLU A 280 8.62 0.57 -16.15
N LEU A 281 8.08 -0.61 -15.86
CA LEU A 281 6.65 -0.85 -15.75
C LEU A 281 6.18 -0.68 -14.29
N PRO A 282 5.06 0.02 -14.04
CA PRO A 282 4.49 0.07 -12.70
C PRO A 282 4.04 -1.31 -12.23
N VAL A 283 4.42 -1.68 -11.02
CA VAL A 283 3.86 -2.84 -10.31
C VAL A 283 2.70 -2.39 -9.43
N LYS A 284 1.58 -3.10 -9.48
CA LYS A 284 0.32 -2.75 -8.83
C LYS A 284 -0.32 -3.99 -8.21
N ILE A 285 -1.17 -3.76 -7.22
CA ILE A 285 -2.12 -4.77 -6.76
C ILE A 285 -3.38 -4.59 -7.60
N MET A 286 -3.79 -5.64 -8.29
CA MET A 286 -4.93 -5.62 -9.21
C MET A 286 -6.23 -5.75 -8.42
N GLU A 287 -7.30 -5.15 -8.91
CA GLU A 287 -8.63 -5.47 -8.41
C GLU A 287 -9.00 -6.88 -8.87
N SER A 288 -9.51 -7.70 -7.94
CA SER A 288 -9.87 -9.09 -8.19
C SER A 288 -10.96 -9.53 -7.21
N SER A 289 -11.69 -10.58 -7.58
CA SER A 289 -12.59 -11.34 -6.71
C SER A 289 -11.92 -12.54 -6.04
N ASP A 290 -10.66 -12.82 -6.35
CA ASP A 290 -9.88 -13.88 -5.71
C ASP A 290 -9.72 -13.61 -4.21
N GLU A 291 -9.46 -14.68 -3.45
CA GLU A 291 -9.18 -14.58 -2.01
C GLU A 291 -8.03 -13.58 -1.73
N TYR A 292 -6.97 -13.66 -2.54
CA TYR A 292 -5.84 -12.75 -2.47
C TYR A 292 -5.59 -12.04 -3.79
N ALA A 293 -5.45 -10.72 -3.73
CA ALA A 293 -5.37 -9.88 -4.91
C ALA A 293 -4.02 -10.08 -5.66
N PRO A 294 -4.02 -10.23 -7.00
CA PRO A 294 -2.79 -10.41 -7.75
C PRO A 294 -1.90 -9.17 -7.70
N VAL A 295 -0.58 -9.39 -7.65
CA VAL A 295 0.42 -8.33 -7.81
C VAL A 295 1.06 -8.49 -9.17
N ASN A 296 0.90 -7.49 -10.04
CA ASN A 296 1.32 -7.57 -11.44
C ASN A 296 2.02 -6.28 -11.89
N ALA A 297 2.96 -6.41 -12.83
CA ALA A 297 3.42 -5.27 -13.60
C ALA A 297 2.51 -5.04 -14.82
N ILE A 298 2.32 -3.77 -15.19
CA ILE A 298 1.45 -3.38 -16.30
C ILE A 298 2.29 -2.73 -17.41
N GLY A 299 2.35 -3.39 -18.56
CA GLY A 299 2.97 -2.92 -19.79
C GLY A 299 2.31 -1.65 -20.33
N ARG A 300 3.04 -0.89 -21.15
CA ARG A 300 2.50 0.34 -21.77
C ARG A 300 1.32 0.06 -22.72
N ASN A 301 1.27 -1.14 -23.28
CA ASN A 301 0.21 -1.67 -24.13
C ASN A 301 -0.88 -2.43 -23.34
N GLY A 302 -0.80 -2.45 -21.99
CA GLY A 302 -1.72 -3.21 -21.15
C GLY A 302 -1.36 -4.69 -20.98
N VAL A 303 -0.25 -5.19 -21.53
CA VAL A 303 0.23 -6.54 -21.23
C VAL A 303 0.52 -6.66 -19.73
N ILE A 304 0.12 -7.78 -19.14
CA ILE A 304 0.31 -8.08 -17.72
C ILE A 304 1.52 -8.99 -17.56
N TYR A 305 2.36 -8.66 -16.58
CA TYR A 305 3.47 -9.50 -16.17
C TYR A 305 3.23 -9.94 -14.73
N GLU A 306 3.22 -11.25 -14.51
CA GLU A 306 2.97 -11.81 -13.18
C GLU A 306 4.18 -11.61 -12.28
N ILE A 307 3.95 -11.18 -11.03
CA ILE A 307 5.03 -11.11 -10.04
C ILE A 307 5.06 -12.40 -9.24
N LYS A 308 6.20 -13.10 -9.26
CA LYS A 308 6.42 -14.33 -8.49
C LYS A 308 7.70 -14.24 -7.68
N ALA A 309 7.75 -14.94 -6.56
CA ALA A 309 9.00 -15.29 -5.90
C ALA A 309 9.52 -16.63 -6.44
N ILE A 310 10.83 -16.83 -6.46
CA ILE A 310 11.48 -18.03 -7.03
C ILE A 310 12.29 -18.72 -5.94
N THR A 311 12.02 -20.00 -5.71
CA THR A 311 12.82 -20.83 -4.79
C THR A 311 14.16 -21.23 -5.41
N ASN A 312 15.07 -21.79 -4.61
CA ASN A 312 16.34 -22.31 -5.13
C ASN A 312 16.15 -23.48 -6.13
N ASP A 313 14.99 -24.15 -6.09
CA ASP A 313 14.61 -25.24 -6.99
C ASP A 313 13.74 -24.75 -8.17
N ASP A 314 13.78 -23.45 -8.49
CA ASP A 314 13.02 -22.79 -9.55
C ASP A 314 11.49 -22.89 -9.44
N VAL A 315 10.96 -23.19 -8.25
CA VAL A 315 9.52 -23.19 -7.99
C VAL A 315 9.04 -21.75 -7.89
N LYS A 316 8.01 -21.41 -8.67
CA LYS A 316 7.39 -20.09 -8.69
C LYS A 316 6.29 -20.00 -7.63
N LEU A 317 6.46 -19.07 -6.70
CA LEU A 317 5.51 -18.76 -5.64
C LEU A 317 4.72 -17.50 -5.98
N ASP A 318 3.42 -17.53 -5.76
CA ASP A 318 2.54 -16.39 -6.01
C ASP A 318 2.85 -15.24 -5.05
N VAL A 319 3.01 -14.01 -5.59
CA VAL A 319 3.08 -12.79 -4.78
C VAL A 319 1.73 -12.09 -4.83
N LYS A 320 1.08 -11.94 -3.68
CA LYS A 320 -0.30 -11.45 -3.57
C LYS A 320 -0.46 -10.39 -2.48
N GLY A 321 -1.48 -9.55 -2.63
CA GLY A 321 -2.01 -8.72 -1.56
C GLY A 321 -3.00 -9.53 -0.72
N ILE A 322 -2.66 -9.78 0.55
CA ILE A 322 -3.36 -10.75 1.41
C ILE A 322 -4.43 -10.09 2.28
N SER A 323 -4.08 -9.01 2.98
CA SER A 323 -4.98 -8.37 3.95
C SER A 323 -4.82 -6.86 3.96
N ARG A 324 -5.93 -6.13 4.11
CA ARG A 324 -5.95 -4.67 4.22
C ARG A 324 -6.10 -4.26 5.69
N SER A 325 -5.16 -3.46 6.17
CA SER A 325 -5.18 -2.80 7.48
C SER A 325 -5.12 -1.29 7.25
N GLY A 326 -6.28 -0.63 7.37
CA GLY A 326 -6.43 0.80 7.07
C GLY A 326 -6.10 1.11 5.60
N ASN A 327 -5.05 1.91 5.38
CA ASN A 327 -4.57 2.26 4.04
C ASN A 327 -3.49 1.32 3.47
N ILE A 328 -3.08 0.31 4.24
CA ILE A 328 -1.98 -0.59 3.89
C ILE A 328 -2.53 -1.97 3.57
N ILE A 329 -1.95 -2.60 2.55
CA ILE A 329 -2.19 -3.99 2.22
C ILE A 329 -0.90 -4.76 2.40
N ASN A 330 -0.97 -5.85 3.17
CA ASN A 330 0.13 -6.77 3.33
C ASN A 330 0.38 -7.52 2.04
N VAL A 331 1.64 -7.54 1.60
CA VAL A 331 2.06 -8.27 0.40
C VAL A 331 2.96 -9.42 0.84
N LYS A 332 2.61 -10.62 0.39
CA LYS A 332 3.27 -11.87 0.75
C LYS A 332 3.52 -12.72 -0.48
N ALA A 333 4.61 -13.48 -0.45
CA ALA A 333 4.72 -14.66 -1.30
C ALA A 333 4.02 -15.84 -0.60
N ILE A 334 3.35 -16.70 -1.35
CA ILE A 334 2.58 -17.84 -0.83
C ILE A 334 3.24 -19.12 -1.33
N ASN A 335 3.69 -19.98 -0.42
CA ASN A 335 4.27 -21.25 -0.81
C ASN A 335 3.21 -22.30 -1.18
N VAL A 336 3.67 -23.47 -1.63
CA VAL A 336 2.80 -24.60 -2.02
C VAL A 336 1.96 -25.17 -0.87
N HIS A 337 2.34 -24.89 0.38
CA HIS A 337 1.61 -25.28 1.59
C HIS A 337 0.68 -24.18 2.13
N GLY A 338 0.62 -23.02 1.47
CA GLY A 338 -0.19 -21.88 1.90
C GLY A 338 0.49 -20.97 2.94
N GLU A 339 1.77 -21.18 3.25
CA GLU A 339 2.52 -20.33 4.19
C GLU A 339 2.90 -18.98 3.54
N PHE A 340 2.91 -17.93 4.37
CA PHE A 340 3.18 -16.56 3.93
C PHE A 340 4.61 -16.11 4.22
N TYR A 341 5.33 -15.73 3.17
CA TYR A 341 6.66 -15.13 3.26
C TYR A 341 6.58 -13.61 3.08
N GLY A 342 7.28 -12.87 3.95
CA GLY A 342 7.28 -11.41 3.89
C GLY A 342 8.04 -10.90 2.67
N VAL A 343 7.46 -9.96 1.92
CA VAL A 343 8.17 -9.32 0.80
C VAL A 343 8.81 -8.01 1.27
N LYS A 344 10.12 -7.86 1.04
CA LYS A 344 10.91 -6.72 1.50
C LYS A 344 11.78 -6.16 0.38
N ALA A 345 12.12 -4.88 0.50
CA ALA A 345 13.08 -4.20 -0.35
C ALA A 345 14.41 -4.05 0.41
N PHE A 346 15.51 -4.44 -0.23
CA PHE A 346 16.87 -4.46 0.33
C PHE A 346 17.73 -3.46 -0.42
N ALA A 347 18.27 -2.48 0.31
CA ALA A 347 19.25 -1.56 -0.21
C ALA A 347 20.60 -2.25 -0.42
N PRO A 348 21.48 -1.72 -1.29
CA PRO A 348 22.86 -2.16 -1.40
C PRO A 348 23.64 -2.06 -0.07
N ASP A 349 23.29 -1.11 0.79
CA ASP A 349 23.91 -0.89 2.11
C ASP A 349 23.25 -1.71 3.24
N GLY A 350 22.32 -2.61 2.92
CA GLY A 350 21.66 -3.50 3.87
C GLY A 350 20.41 -2.93 4.55
N LYS A 351 20.04 -1.66 4.31
CA LYS A 351 18.77 -1.10 4.79
C LYS A 351 17.57 -1.85 4.23
N LEU A 352 16.50 -1.91 5.02
CA LEU A 352 15.28 -2.65 4.69
C LEU A 352 14.06 -1.76 4.70
N ASN A 353 13.24 -1.90 3.67
CA ASN A 353 11.89 -1.37 3.62
C ASN A 353 10.89 -2.51 3.43
N GLN A 354 9.67 -2.31 3.91
CA GLN A 354 8.57 -3.24 3.69
C GLN A 354 7.95 -3.01 2.32
N VAL A 355 7.61 -4.08 1.61
CA VAL A 355 6.81 -3.99 0.39
C VAL A 355 5.34 -4.12 0.75
N LYS A 356 4.57 -3.09 0.45
CA LYS A 356 3.14 -3.00 0.81
C LYS A 356 2.32 -2.47 -0.36
N GLY A 357 1.04 -2.83 -0.38
CA GLY A 357 0.05 -2.11 -1.17
C GLY A 357 -0.41 -0.87 -0.43
N ILE A 358 -0.58 0.24 -1.15
CA ILE A 358 -0.98 1.54 -0.58
C ILE A 358 -2.27 2.00 -1.24
N LYS A 359 -3.27 2.26 -0.41
CA LYS A 359 -4.50 2.97 -0.77
C LYS A 359 -4.34 4.45 -0.47
N ILE A 360 -4.51 5.29 -1.49
CA ILE A 360 -4.61 6.74 -1.31
C ILE A 360 -6.05 7.14 -1.01
N PHE A 361 -7.00 6.43 -1.63
CA PHE A 361 -8.43 6.67 -1.48
C PHE A 361 -9.12 5.48 -0.85
N ASP A 362 -10.24 5.73 -0.17
CA ASP A 362 -11.10 4.66 0.34
C ASP A 362 -12.18 4.29 -0.69
N ARG A 363 -11.73 3.71 -1.80
CA ARG A 363 -12.59 3.16 -2.86
C ARG A 363 -12.03 1.83 -3.34
N LYS A 364 -12.89 0.97 -3.86
CA LYS A 364 -12.51 -0.36 -4.38
C LYS A 364 -11.45 -0.24 -5.49
N VAL A 365 -11.75 0.48 -6.56
CA VAL A 365 -10.81 0.72 -7.66
C VAL A 365 -10.05 2.03 -7.40
N GLU A 366 -8.75 1.92 -7.14
CA GLU A 366 -7.85 3.05 -6.90
C GLU A 366 -7.69 3.90 -8.16
N MET A 367 -7.50 3.26 -9.31
CA MET A 367 -7.44 3.89 -10.63
C MET A 367 -7.49 2.82 -11.73
N ASN A 368 -7.66 3.25 -12.99
CA ASN A 368 -7.39 2.38 -14.14
C ASN A 368 -6.01 2.69 -14.72
N VAL A 369 -5.22 1.65 -15.02
CA VAL A 369 -3.91 1.77 -15.67
C VAL A 369 -3.92 0.89 -16.91
N GLN A 370 -3.83 1.50 -18.09
CA GLN A 370 -3.83 0.78 -19.38
C GLN A 370 -4.97 -0.23 -19.51
N GLY A 371 -6.20 0.18 -19.12
CA GLY A 371 -7.39 -0.66 -19.17
C GLY A 371 -7.60 -1.56 -17.95
N HIS A 372 -6.63 -1.67 -17.04
CA HIS A 372 -6.74 -2.57 -15.89
C HIS A 372 -7.17 -1.84 -14.61
N PRO A 373 -8.17 -2.36 -13.88
CA PRO A 373 -8.55 -1.83 -12.57
C PRO A 373 -7.49 -2.18 -11.52
N VAL A 374 -6.95 -1.16 -10.89
CA VAL A 374 -5.94 -1.28 -9.84
C VAL A 374 -6.62 -1.14 -8.49
N TYR A 375 -6.40 -2.10 -7.59
CA TYR A 375 -6.85 -2.04 -6.21
C TYR A 375 -5.95 -1.14 -5.35
N ALA A 376 -4.62 -1.25 -5.52
CA ALA A 376 -3.66 -0.47 -4.74
C ALA A 376 -2.32 -0.27 -5.45
N HIS A 377 -1.55 0.72 -4.99
CA HIS A 377 -0.20 0.94 -5.47
C HIS A 377 0.82 0.12 -4.70
N LEU A 378 1.65 -0.67 -5.39
CA LEU A 378 2.75 -1.36 -4.72
C LEU A 378 3.90 -0.37 -4.46
N LYS A 379 4.36 -0.30 -3.21
CA LYS A 379 5.40 0.63 -2.75
C LYS A 379 6.34 -0.07 -1.76
N ALA A 380 7.58 0.38 -1.74
CA ALA A 380 8.50 0.09 -0.64
C ALA A 380 8.43 1.26 0.34
N ILE A 381 8.01 0.99 1.58
CA ILE A 381 7.86 1.99 2.63
C ILE A 381 8.75 1.69 3.83
N SER A 382 9.21 2.74 4.51
CA SER A 382 9.98 2.58 5.75
C SER A 382 9.14 1.88 6.81
N GLN A 383 9.82 1.09 7.65
CA GLN A 383 9.19 0.47 8.81
C GLN A 383 8.82 1.46 9.87
#